data_AF-A0A970WDJ1-F1
#
_entry.id   AF-A0A970WDJ1-F1
#
_cell.length_a   1.000
_cell.length_b   1.000
_cell.length_c   1.000
_cell.angle_alpha   90.00
_cell.angle_beta   90.00
_cell.angle_gamma   90.00
#
_symmetry.space_group_name_H-M   'P 1'
#
loop_
_entity.id
_entity.type
_entity.pdbx_description
1 polymer ?
#
loop_
_entity_poly.entity_id
_entity_poly.type
_entity_poly.pdbx_seq_one_letter_code
_entity_poly.pdbx_strand_id
1 'polypeptide(L)'
;MLTDKRKRDFCDRPYKGNRTCKQVGAKLFYDQGMQGNDYLLAFLTEYNKVYSRRYRADGKLPEEFSGKDMSSEEYAQWAKLARQARSDYLDGKITGEEMLEKIKME
;
A
#
# COMPACT_ATOMS: atom_id res chain seq x y z
N MET A 1 22.69 -31.69 -7.26
CA MET A 1 21.97 -30.67 -6.44
C MET A 1 20.72 -30.26 -7.20
N LEU A 2 19.52 -30.42 -6.62
CA LEU A 2 18.30 -29.92 -7.24
C LEU A 2 18.33 -28.38 -7.22
N THR A 3 18.53 -27.77 -8.38
CA THR A 3 18.43 -26.32 -8.56
C THR A 3 16.96 -25.94 -8.53
N ASP A 4 16.52 -25.32 -7.43
CA ASP A 4 15.18 -24.74 -7.33
C ASP A 4 15.04 -23.60 -8.36
N LYS A 5 14.14 -23.78 -9.34
CA LYS A 5 13.89 -22.85 -10.44
C LYS A 5 12.89 -21.74 -10.10
N ARG A 6 12.37 -21.68 -8.86
CA ARG A 6 11.44 -20.63 -8.45
C ARG A 6 12.21 -19.34 -8.20
N LYS A 7 11.87 -18.25 -8.93
CA LYS A 7 12.27 -16.88 -8.56
C LYS A 7 11.63 -16.54 -7.22
N ARG A 8 12.36 -16.78 -6.13
CA ARG A 8 11.97 -16.39 -4.79
C ARG A 8 12.82 -15.19 -4.40
N ASP A 9 12.17 -14.07 -4.11
CA ASP A 9 12.85 -12.84 -3.71
C ASP A 9 13.63 -13.00 -2.38
N PHE A 10 13.24 -14.00 -1.57
CA PHE A 10 13.85 -14.29 -0.26
C PHE A 10 14.16 -15.79 -0.09
N CYS A 11 15.33 -16.09 0.47
CA CYS A 11 15.82 -17.46 0.69
C CYS A 11 15.36 -18.05 2.04
N ASP A 12 15.54 -19.36 2.25
CA ASP A 12 15.16 -20.05 3.49
C ASP A 12 16.29 -20.06 4.57
N ARG A 13 17.38 -19.28 4.38
CA ARG A 13 18.49 -19.23 5.34
C ARG A 13 18.04 -18.68 6.70
N PRO A 14 18.57 -19.20 7.83
CA PRO A 14 18.31 -18.63 9.15
C PRO A 14 18.76 -17.16 9.22
N TYR A 15 17.95 -16.32 9.87
CA TYR A 15 18.15 -14.88 10.05
C TYR A 15 17.66 -14.45 11.43
N LYS A 16 18.57 -13.90 12.25
CA LYS A 16 18.34 -13.42 13.63
C LYS A 16 17.44 -14.35 14.46
N GLY A 17 18.06 -15.34 15.10
CA GLY A 17 17.38 -16.32 15.94
C GLY A 17 16.70 -17.41 15.10
N ASN A 18 15.50 -17.82 15.51
CA ASN A 18 14.76 -18.93 14.90
C ASN A 18 13.97 -18.56 13.63
N ARG A 19 14.16 -17.36 13.07
CA ARG A 19 13.45 -16.92 11.87
C ARG A 19 14.29 -17.14 10.62
N THR A 20 13.66 -17.23 9.45
CA THR A 20 14.35 -17.35 8.15
C THR A 20 14.25 -16.05 7.34
N CYS A 21 15.15 -15.85 6.38
CA CYS A 21 15.12 -14.72 5.46
C CYS A 21 13.75 -14.61 4.75
N LYS A 22 13.08 -15.72 4.44
CA LYS A 22 11.74 -15.74 3.87
C LYS A 22 10.67 -15.21 4.82
N GLN A 23 10.80 -15.44 6.12
CA GLN A 23 9.83 -14.99 7.13
C GLN A 23 9.97 -13.49 7.46
N VAL A 24 11.16 -12.93 7.31
CA VAL A 24 11.46 -11.53 7.72
C VAL A 24 11.79 -10.61 6.56
N GLY A 25 12.21 -11.16 5.42
CA GLY A 25 12.77 -10.42 4.30
C GLY A 25 11.79 -9.46 3.66
N ALA A 26 10.53 -9.89 3.46
CA ALA A 26 9.49 -9.03 2.92
C ALA A 26 9.25 -7.78 3.79
N LYS A 27 9.21 -7.96 5.12
CA LYS A 27 9.07 -6.85 6.07
C LYS A 27 10.29 -5.94 6.04
N LEU A 28 11.50 -6.49 6.10
CA LEU A 28 12.73 -5.69 6.08
C LEU A 28 12.89 -4.91 4.77
N PHE A 29 12.56 -5.52 3.64
CA PHE A 29 12.59 -4.87 2.33
C PHE A 29 11.58 -3.73 2.25
N TYR A 30 10.37 -3.95 2.77
CA TYR A 30 9.35 -2.90 2.89
C TYR A 30 9.82 -1.77 3.81
N ASP A 31 10.29 -2.10 5.02
CA ASP A 31 10.77 -1.13 6.01
C ASP A 31 11.95 -0.31 5.44
N GLN A 32 12.87 -0.94 4.70
CA GLN A 32 13.95 -0.25 3.99
C GLN A 32 13.46 0.65 2.87
N GLY A 33 12.47 0.20 2.08
CA GLY A 33 11.86 1.02 1.03
C GLY A 33 11.06 2.22 1.57
N MET A 34 10.62 2.15 2.82
CA MET A 34 9.92 3.23 3.53
C MET A 34 10.86 4.10 4.38
N GLN A 35 12.04 3.59 4.75
CA GLN A 35 13.01 4.31 5.57
C GLN A 35 13.48 5.58 4.85
N GLY A 36 13.23 6.73 5.47
CA GLY A 36 13.62 8.04 4.94
C GLY A 36 12.66 8.62 3.90
N ASN A 37 11.47 8.03 3.70
CA ASN A 37 10.48 8.55 2.78
C ASN A 37 9.16 8.92 3.48
N ASP A 38 9.15 10.13 4.06
CA ASP A 38 8.00 10.69 4.77
C ASP A 38 6.75 10.78 3.87
N TYR A 39 6.93 10.98 2.57
CA TYR A 39 5.83 11.04 1.60
C TYR A 39 5.16 9.69 1.37
N LEU A 40 5.91 8.58 1.33
CA LEU A 40 5.31 7.24 1.24
C LEU A 40 4.56 6.86 2.52
N LEU A 41 5.06 7.29 3.69
CA LEU A 41 4.35 7.11 4.96
C LEU A 41 3.04 7.93 4.99
N ALA A 42 3.08 9.18 4.55
CA ALA A 42 1.90 10.02 4.42
C ALA A 42 0.90 9.44 3.41
N PHE A 43 1.38 8.95 2.27
CA PHE A 43 0.56 8.25 1.27
C PHE A 43 -0.18 7.07 1.88
N LEU A 44 0.52 6.20 2.61
CA LEU A 44 -0.06 5.03 3.24
C LEU A 44 -1.14 5.43 4.27
N THR A 45 -0.89 6.52 5.00
CA THR A 45 -1.83 7.07 5.97
C THR A 45 -3.13 7.51 5.29
N GLU A 46 -3.04 8.30 4.21
CA GLU A 46 -4.22 8.70 3.43
C GLU A 46 -4.93 7.51 2.79
N TYR A 47 -4.17 6.55 2.27
CA TYR A 47 -4.73 5.34 1.69
C TYR A 47 -5.55 4.52 2.69
N ASN A 48 -5.02 4.33 3.90
CA ASN A 48 -5.72 3.60 4.94
C ASN A 48 -6.98 4.32 5.43
N LYS A 49 -6.99 5.66 5.44
CA LYS A 49 -8.21 6.44 5.74
C LYS A 49 -9.31 6.14 4.73
N VAL A 50 -9.01 6.20 3.43
CA VAL A 50 -10.00 5.95 2.38
C VAL A 50 -10.42 4.48 2.33
N TYR A 51 -9.48 3.54 2.53
CA TYR A 51 -9.82 2.13 2.69
C TYR A 51 -10.79 1.88 3.85
N SER A 52 -10.59 2.56 4.98
CA SER A 52 -11.48 2.45 6.14
C SER A 52 -12.90 2.98 5.85
N ARG A 53 -13.04 3.98 4.98
CA ARG A 53 -14.35 4.47 4.49
C ARG A 53 -15.09 3.38 3.72
N ARG A 54 -14.41 2.71 2.78
CA ARG A 54 -14.96 1.57 2.03
C ARG A 54 -15.27 0.39 2.94
N TYR A 55 -14.39 0.08 3.88
CA TYR A 55 -14.58 -1.03 4.80
C TYR A 55 -15.80 -0.83 5.72
N ARG A 56 -16.06 0.40 6.17
CA ARG A 56 -17.28 0.73 6.93
C ARG A 56 -18.56 0.55 6.12
N ALA A 57 -18.50 0.73 4.81
CA ALA A 57 -19.64 0.56 3.90
C ALA A 57 -19.83 -0.89 3.43
N ASP A 58 -18.91 -1.81 3.79
CA ASP A 58 -18.94 -3.18 3.30
C ASP A 58 -20.16 -3.93 3.85
N GLY A 59 -20.96 -4.47 2.93
CA GLY A 59 -22.21 -5.17 3.28
C GLY A 59 -23.41 -4.26 3.57
N LYS A 60 -23.26 -2.93 3.47
CA LYS A 60 -24.37 -1.98 3.55
C LYS A 60 -25.05 -1.82 2.19
N LEU A 61 -26.36 -1.58 2.21
CA LEU A 61 -27.08 -1.06 1.06
C LEU A 61 -26.80 0.44 0.88
N PRO A 62 -26.92 1.01 -0.34
CA PRO A 62 -26.65 2.43 -0.59
C PRO A 62 -27.46 3.37 0.31
N GLU A 63 -28.67 2.99 0.71
CA GLU A 63 -29.54 3.77 1.59
C GLU A 63 -29.04 3.80 3.05
N GLU A 64 -28.18 2.86 3.43
CA GLU A 64 -27.58 2.74 4.76
C GLU A 64 -26.22 3.45 4.86
N PHE A 65 -25.74 4.03 3.75
CA PHE A 65 -24.49 4.78 3.72
C PHE A 65 -24.64 6.04 4.57
N SER A 66 -23.60 6.34 5.34
CA SER A 66 -23.62 7.49 6.25
C SER A 66 -22.28 8.21 6.28
N GLY A 67 -22.33 9.54 6.41
CA GLY A 67 -21.15 10.38 6.53
C GLY A 67 -20.19 10.23 5.34
N LYS A 68 -19.00 9.68 5.60
CA LYS A 68 -17.93 9.48 4.60
C LYS A 68 -17.80 8.03 4.14
N ASP A 69 -18.84 7.22 4.28
CA ASP A 69 -18.87 5.87 3.72
C ASP A 69 -18.67 5.93 2.19
N MET A 70 -18.04 4.91 1.62
CA MET A 70 -17.64 4.90 0.22
C MET A 70 -18.00 3.58 -0.43
N SER A 71 -18.62 3.64 -1.61
CA SER A 71 -18.95 2.44 -2.38
C SER A 71 -17.69 1.71 -2.86
N SER A 72 -17.88 0.46 -3.28
CA SER A 72 -16.79 -0.32 -3.88
C SER A 72 -16.30 0.31 -5.18
N GLU A 73 -17.22 0.83 -6.01
CA GLU A 73 -16.91 1.49 -7.27
C GLU A 73 -16.12 2.77 -7.09
N GLU A 74 -16.56 3.67 -6.19
CA GLU A 74 -15.84 4.93 -5.89
C GLU A 74 -14.45 4.64 -5.34
N TYR A 75 -14.34 3.70 -4.41
CA TYR A 75 -13.06 3.27 -3.87
C TYR A 75 -12.15 2.71 -4.96
N ALA A 76 -12.66 1.88 -5.87
CA ALA A 76 -11.87 1.30 -6.94
C ALA A 76 -11.33 2.35 -7.90
N GLN A 77 -12.14 3.35 -8.27
CA GLN A 77 -11.72 4.47 -9.12
C GLN A 77 -10.64 5.31 -8.44
N TRP A 78 -10.87 5.72 -7.19
CA TRP A 78 -9.90 6.47 -6.41
C TRP A 78 -8.61 5.68 -6.19
N ALA A 79 -8.69 4.40 -5.83
CA ALA A 79 -7.54 3.54 -5.58
C ALA A 79 -6.70 3.30 -6.84
N LYS A 80 -7.30 3.31 -8.03
CA LYS A 80 -6.57 3.26 -9.30
C LYS A 80 -5.71 4.53 -9.48
N LEU A 81 -6.30 5.71 -9.25
CA LEU A 81 -5.58 6.99 -9.32
C LEU A 81 -4.47 7.07 -8.27
N ALA A 82 -4.75 6.64 -7.03
CA ALA A 82 -3.76 6.64 -5.95
C ALA A 82 -2.56 5.73 -6.25
N ARG A 83 -2.80 4.53 -6.80
CA ARG A 83 -1.72 3.63 -7.23
C ARG A 83 -0.88 4.24 -8.35
N GLN A 84 -1.53 4.91 -9.30
CA GLN A 84 -0.81 5.60 -10.39
C GLN A 84 0.07 6.74 -9.83
N ALA A 85 -0.48 7.59 -8.97
CA ALA A 85 0.28 8.68 -8.34
C ALA A 85 1.49 8.16 -7.55
N ARG A 86 1.35 7.07 -6.80
CA ARG A 86 2.48 6.43 -6.12
C ARG A 86 3.53 5.90 -7.11
N SER A 87 3.12 5.29 -8.22
CA SER A 87 4.05 4.83 -9.25
C SER A 87 4.81 6.01 -9.87
N ASP A 88 4.11 7.09 -10.21
CA ASP A 88 4.72 8.27 -10.81
C ASP A 88 5.71 8.96 -9.84
N TYR A 89 5.41 8.95 -8.55
CA TYR A 89 6.33 9.42 -7.52
C TYR A 89 7.58 8.55 -7.41
N LEU A 90 7.42 7.22 -7.39
CA LEU A 90 8.55 6.28 -7.34
C LEU A 90 9.41 6.32 -8.62
N ASP A 91 8.79 6.65 -9.76
CA ASP A 91 9.48 6.86 -11.04
C ASP A 91 10.14 8.26 -11.13
N GLY A 92 9.95 9.13 -10.14
CA GLY A 92 10.47 10.50 -10.12
C GLY A 92 9.78 11.47 -11.08
N LYS A 93 8.60 11.13 -11.59
CA LYS A 93 7.81 11.97 -12.51
C LYS A 93 7.05 13.08 -11.80
N ILE A 94 6.72 12.88 -10.53
CA ILE A 94 6.06 13.87 -9.67
C ILE A 94 6.75 13.93 -8.31
N THR A 95 6.59 15.05 -7.63
CA THR A 95 7.05 15.25 -6.26
C THR A 95 6.14 14.53 -5.26
N GLY A 96 6.60 14.41 -4.01
CA GLY A 96 5.81 13.82 -2.94
C GLY A 96 4.58 14.66 -2.57
N GLU A 97 4.69 16.00 -2.67
CA GLU A 97 3.58 16.93 -2.44
C GLU A 97 2.48 16.73 -3.50
N GLU A 98 2.85 16.70 -4.78
CA GLU A 98 1.92 16.45 -5.88
C GLU A 98 1.25 15.08 -5.77
N MET A 99 1.97 14.06 -5.30
CA MET A 99 1.38 12.74 -5.04
C MET A 99 0.30 12.84 -3.96
N LEU A 100 0.56 13.52 -2.85
CA LEU A 100 -0.40 13.66 -1.75
C LEU A 100 -1.61 14.50 -2.14
N GLU A 101 -1.42 15.58 -2.89
CA GLU A 101 -2.51 16.41 -3.41
C GLU A 101 -3.45 15.61 -4.31
N LYS A 102 -2.91 14.78 -5.20
CA LYS A 102 -3.72 13.95 -6.13
C LYS A 102 -4.60 12.92 -5.44
N ILE A 103 -4.25 12.48 -4.23
CA ILE A 103 -4.98 11.42 -3.52
C ILE A 103 -5.84 11.94 -2.37
N LYS A 104 -5.68 13.21 -1.99
CA LYS A 104 -6.35 13.80 -0.85
C LYS A 104 -7.87 13.78 -1.08
N MET A 105 -8.59 13.13 -0.18
CA MET A 105 -10.05 13.06 -0.19
C MET A 105 -10.57 13.77 1.04
N GLU A 106 -11.39 14.80 0.84
CA GLU A 106 -12.03 15.54 1.94
C GLU A 106 -12.92 14.66 2.82
#